data_AF-A0A131YUR2-F1
#
_entry.id   AF-A0A131YUR2-F1
#
_cell.length_a   1.000
_cell.length_b   1.000
_cell.length_c   1.000
_cell.angle_alpha   90.00
_cell.angle_beta   90.00
_cell.angle_gamma   90.00
#
_symmetry.space_group_name_H-M   'P 1'
#
loop_
_entity.id
_entity.type
_entity.pdbx_description
1 polymer ?
#
loop_
_entity_poly.entity_id
_entity_poly.type
_entity_poly.pdbx_seq_one_letter_code
_entity_poly.pdbx_strand_id
1 'polypeptide(L)'
;MTHSCRRHFVKVSFSCVHRRCSRTMMTKRIILLILRLTIFPMLGFSVSIFPSGNKLKQFFNTNQPIWTVNTTIGRKQWCVADAVKQIRGDNIEYNHFIYVTSPQRQKITITMDGTFKKPDAMVVFRTDTVRAKYLQRLLHHDKRRHCAVIAVASLSSDHGTKTYDLRMWNSSVHRGPSMECLRVFFNVERRGHAIYDRACQNIYQRTSALRPHVEGKTHEGKVSRGNDSLPEGYRNGCPRWNSLGKKIIL
;
A
#
# COMPACT_ATOMS: atom_id res chain seq x y z
N MET A 1 -29.20 66.37 -62.52
CA MET A 1 -28.03 66.74 -63.35
C MET A 1 -27.34 65.44 -63.70
N THR A 2 -27.60 64.90 -64.91
CA THR A 2 -26.66 64.77 -66.06
C THR A 2 -25.70 63.58 -65.89
N HIS A 3 -25.45 62.62 -66.78
CA HIS A 3 -25.73 62.31 -68.20
C HIS A 3 -25.39 60.79 -68.36
N SER A 4 -26.16 59.97 -69.09
CA SER A 4 -26.02 59.61 -70.52
C SER A 4 -24.86 58.69 -70.92
N CYS A 5 -25.21 57.59 -71.62
CA CYS A 5 -24.51 56.93 -72.75
C CYS A 5 -23.12 56.29 -72.48
N ARG A 6 -22.60 55.29 -73.21
CA ARG A 6 -22.97 54.59 -74.46
C ARG A 6 -22.18 53.27 -74.53
N ARG A 7 -22.60 52.40 -75.45
CA ARG A 7 -22.03 51.11 -75.82
C ARG A 7 -20.66 51.18 -76.56
N HIS A 8 -20.01 50.01 -76.61
CA HIS A 8 -19.30 49.34 -77.73
C HIS A 8 -17.77 49.10 -77.61
N PHE A 9 -17.45 47.79 -77.54
CA PHE A 9 -16.43 46.99 -78.26
C PHE A 9 -14.99 47.51 -78.44
N VAL A 10 -14.00 46.69 -77.99
CA VAL A 10 -12.89 46.19 -78.83
C VAL A 10 -12.44 44.79 -78.34
N LYS A 11 -12.21 43.88 -79.29
CA LYS A 11 -11.63 42.52 -79.16
C LYS A 11 -10.12 42.57 -78.81
N VAL A 12 -9.65 41.64 -77.98
CA VAL A 12 -8.27 41.12 -78.07
C VAL A 12 -8.26 39.61 -77.77
N SER A 13 -7.93 38.81 -78.78
CA SER A 13 -7.54 37.40 -78.64
C SER A 13 -6.16 37.29 -78.00
N PHE A 14 -5.85 36.23 -77.27
CA PHE A 14 -4.76 35.28 -77.58
C PHE A 14 -4.60 34.20 -76.49
N SER A 15 -4.32 32.99 -76.98
CA SER A 15 -3.48 31.95 -76.39
C SER A 15 -4.07 30.93 -75.40
N CYS A 16 -4.18 29.73 -75.97
CA CYS A 16 -4.34 28.42 -75.37
C CYS A 16 -3.23 28.11 -74.35
N VAL A 17 -3.58 27.66 -73.13
CA VAL A 17 -2.71 26.80 -72.30
C VAL A 17 -3.51 25.65 -71.72
N HIS A 18 -3.18 24.48 -72.21
CA HIS A 18 -3.62 23.17 -71.78
C HIS A 18 -3.29 22.95 -70.29
N ARG A 19 -4.29 22.71 -69.43
CA ARG A 19 -4.08 21.96 -68.16
C ARG A 19 -5.21 20.98 -67.92
N ARG A 20 -4.94 19.70 -68.22
CA ARG A 20 -5.63 18.56 -67.61
C ARG A 20 -5.40 18.63 -66.10
N CYS A 21 -6.43 18.95 -65.33
CA CYS A 21 -6.36 18.86 -63.88
C CYS A 21 -6.75 17.44 -63.44
N SER A 22 -5.71 16.73 -63.01
CA SER A 22 -5.65 15.38 -62.45
C SER A 22 -6.84 14.98 -61.58
N ARG A 23 -7.61 13.97 -62.02
CA ARG A 23 -8.72 13.33 -61.29
C ARG A 23 -8.35 12.00 -60.61
N THR A 24 -7.07 11.63 -60.53
CA THR A 24 -6.66 10.28 -60.08
C THR A 24 -5.80 10.23 -58.82
N MET A 25 -5.56 11.35 -58.12
CA MET A 25 -4.70 11.39 -56.92
C MET A 25 -5.41 11.50 -55.56
N MET A 26 -6.73 11.62 -55.50
CA MET A 26 -7.46 11.70 -54.22
C MET A 26 -7.98 10.35 -53.70
N THR A 27 -8.19 9.36 -54.56
CA THR A 27 -8.80 8.08 -54.17
C THR A 27 -7.85 7.15 -53.40
N LYS A 28 -6.55 7.13 -53.74
CA LYS A 28 -5.58 6.23 -53.06
C LYS A 28 -5.26 6.65 -51.61
N ARG A 29 -5.30 7.95 -51.28
CA ARG A 29 -5.02 8.45 -49.92
C ARG A 29 -6.17 8.20 -48.94
N ILE A 30 -7.41 8.28 -49.44
CA ILE A 30 -8.61 8.04 -48.62
C ILE A 30 -8.76 6.54 -48.29
N ILE A 31 -8.48 5.66 -49.24
CA ILE A 31 -8.52 4.19 -49.01
C ILE A 31 -7.46 3.75 -47.98
N LEU A 32 -6.26 4.34 -48.01
CA LEU A 32 -5.20 4.06 -47.03
C LEU A 32 -5.52 4.55 -45.60
N LEU A 33 -6.26 5.66 -45.48
CA LEU A 33 -6.71 6.18 -44.18
C LEU A 33 -7.84 5.32 -43.59
N ILE A 34 -8.77 4.84 -44.42
CA ILE A 34 -9.84 3.93 -43.99
C ILE A 34 -9.26 2.57 -43.55
N LEU A 35 -8.28 2.03 -44.29
CA LEU A 35 -7.60 0.78 -43.89
C LEU A 35 -6.85 0.92 -42.55
N ARG A 36 -6.27 2.09 -42.26
CA ARG A 36 -5.60 2.35 -40.97
C ARG A 36 -6.58 2.46 -39.80
N LEU A 37 -7.79 2.96 -40.02
CA LEU A 37 -8.80 3.13 -38.96
C LEU A 37 -9.52 1.83 -38.60
N THR A 38 -9.65 0.87 -39.53
CA THR A 38 -10.34 -0.40 -39.28
C THR A 38 -9.41 -1.51 -38.78
N ILE A 39 -8.11 -1.43 -39.05
CA ILE A 39 -7.12 -2.44 -38.59
C ILE A 39 -6.57 -2.10 -37.19
N PHE A 40 -6.67 -0.86 -36.71
CA PHE A 40 -6.08 -0.43 -35.43
C PHE A 40 -6.81 -0.76 -34.11
N PRO A 41 -8.10 -1.18 -34.04
CA PRO A 41 -8.66 -1.54 -32.75
C PRO A 41 -8.36 -3.00 -32.32
N MET A 42 -7.74 -3.82 -33.18
CA MET A 42 -7.50 -5.25 -32.89
C MET A 42 -6.26 -5.55 -32.03
N LEU A 43 -5.43 -4.54 -31.70
CA LEU A 43 -4.13 -4.75 -31.01
C LEU A 43 -4.04 -4.13 -29.60
N GLY A 44 -5.15 -3.67 -29.00
CA GLY A 44 -5.07 -2.83 -27.80
C GLY A 44 -5.74 -3.30 -26.52
N PHE A 45 -6.77 -4.15 -26.58
CA PHE A 45 -7.49 -4.59 -25.38
C PHE A 45 -7.15 -6.03 -25.04
N SER A 46 -5.96 -6.24 -24.47
CA SER A 46 -5.72 -7.39 -23.59
C SER A 46 -6.56 -7.21 -22.33
N VAL A 47 -7.88 -7.47 -22.44
CA VAL A 47 -8.66 -7.81 -21.25
C VAL A 47 -8.06 -9.11 -20.75
N SER A 48 -7.23 -9.02 -19.72
CA SER A 48 -6.61 -10.18 -19.12
C SER A 48 -7.73 -11.07 -18.56
N ILE A 49 -8.10 -12.13 -19.29
CA ILE A 49 -9.10 -13.13 -18.87
C ILE A 49 -8.54 -14.02 -17.75
N PHE A 50 -7.26 -13.86 -17.38
CA PHE A 50 -6.69 -14.54 -16.24
C PHE A 50 -7.41 -14.12 -14.96
N PRO A 51 -8.03 -15.05 -14.20
CA PRO A 51 -8.69 -14.72 -12.94
C PRO A 51 -7.65 -14.02 -12.07
N SER A 52 -7.91 -12.74 -11.75
CA SER A 52 -6.96 -11.95 -10.98
C SER A 52 -6.68 -12.70 -9.68
N GLY A 53 -5.45 -13.17 -9.51
CA GLY A 53 -5.07 -13.93 -8.31
C GLY A 53 -5.41 -13.16 -7.04
N ASN A 54 -5.54 -13.86 -5.92
CA ASN A 54 -5.86 -13.23 -4.64
C ASN A 54 -4.81 -12.14 -4.30
N LYS A 55 -5.23 -10.87 -4.27
CA LYS A 55 -4.37 -9.70 -4.03
C LYS A 55 -3.94 -9.60 -2.57
N LEU A 56 -4.70 -10.17 -1.63
CA LEU A 56 -4.29 -10.30 -0.23
C LEU A 56 -3.09 -11.25 -0.12
N LYS A 57 -3.11 -12.37 -0.84
CA LYS A 57 -1.97 -13.29 -0.96
C LYS A 57 -0.74 -12.60 -1.53
N GLN A 58 -0.91 -11.76 -2.55
CA GLN A 58 0.20 -10.93 -3.08
C GLN A 58 0.77 -9.98 -2.01
N PHE A 59 -0.09 -9.35 -1.19
CA PHE A 59 0.35 -8.48 -0.11
C PHE A 59 1.12 -9.23 0.99
N PHE A 60 0.71 -10.45 1.33
CA PHE A 60 1.42 -11.31 2.29
C PHE A 60 2.66 -11.99 1.70
N ASN A 61 2.88 -11.96 0.38
CA ASN A 61 4.03 -12.59 -0.25
C ASN A 61 5.31 -11.74 -0.07
N THR A 62 5.86 -11.76 1.14
CA THR A 62 6.99 -10.94 1.54
C THR A 62 7.79 -11.62 2.67
N ASN A 63 9.11 -11.41 2.68
CA ASN A 63 10.02 -11.98 3.68
C ASN A 63 10.30 -11.03 4.86
N GLN A 64 9.61 -9.89 4.89
CA GLN A 64 9.79 -8.86 5.89
C GLN A 64 8.52 -8.71 6.75
N PRO A 65 8.64 -8.18 7.97
CA PRO A 65 7.49 -7.91 8.81
C PRO A 65 6.45 -7.00 8.14
N ILE A 66 5.19 -7.29 8.40
CA ILE A 66 4.05 -6.46 8.04
C ILE A 66 3.53 -5.82 9.33
N TRP A 67 3.69 -4.51 9.47
CA TRP A 67 3.24 -3.74 10.62
C TRP A 67 1.80 -3.30 10.46
N THR A 68 1.01 -3.40 11.53
CA THR A 68 -0.25 -2.66 11.62
C THR A 68 0.06 -1.25 12.10
N VAL A 69 -0.17 -0.26 11.25
CA VAL A 69 0.15 1.14 11.55
C VAL A 69 -1.04 1.80 12.22
N ASN A 70 -2.24 1.60 11.67
CA ASN A 70 -3.50 2.06 12.26
C ASN A 70 -4.47 0.89 12.42
N THR A 71 -5.30 0.96 13.44
CA THR A 71 -6.35 -0.04 13.69
C THR A 71 -7.58 0.60 14.35
N THR A 72 -8.71 -0.11 14.27
CA THR A 72 -9.95 0.24 14.97
C THR A 72 -10.22 -0.67 16.18
N ILE A 73 -9.41 -1.71 16.37
CA ILE A 73 -9.47 -2.56 17.57
C ILE A 73 -9.05 -1.75 18.80
N GLY A 74 -9.57 -2.08 20.00
CA GLY A 74 -9.34 -1.29 21.21
C GLY A 74 -7.86 -1.01 21.54
N ARG A 75 -7.62 0.06 22.33
CA ARG A 75 -6.28 0.64 22.60
C ARG A 75 -5.35 -0.19 23.51
N LYS A 76 -5.62 -1.48 23.71
CA LYS A 76 -4.85 -2.33 24.64
C LYS A 76 -3.57 -2.90 24.02
N GLN A 77 -3.46 -2.86 22.69
CA GLN A 77 -2.36 -3.42 21.91
C GLN A 77 -1.57 -2.34 21.16
N TRP A 78 -0.27 -2.56 21.03
CA TRP A 78 0.68 -1.71 20.34
C TRP A 78 1.73 -2.56 19.63
N CYS A 79 2.41 -1.97 18.64
CA CYS A 79 3.45 -2.63 17.85
C CYS A 79 3.06 -4.00 17.29
N VAL A 80 1.89 -4.06 16.65
CA VAL A 80 1.38 -5.30 16.07
C VAL A 80 2.07 -5.58 14.73
N ALA A 81 2.61 -6.79 14.57
CA ALA A 81 3.28 -7.21 13.34
C ALA A 81 2.97 -8.66 12.96
N ASP A 82 2.88 -8.92 11.66
CA ASP A 82 2.82 -10.26 11.09
C ASP A 82 4.16 -10.57 10.41
N ALA A 83 4.78 -11.71 10.73
CA ALA A 83 5.95 -12.22 10.00
C ALA A 83 5.61 -13.57 9.37
N VAL A 84 5.61 -13.60 8.04
CA VAL A 84 5.29 -14.79 7.27
C VAL A 84 6.40 -15.82 7.44
N LYS A 85 6.02 -17.06 7.79
CA LYS A 85 6.94 -18.19 7.81
C LYS A 85 6.98 -18.85 6.44
N GLN A 86 5.81 -19.13 5.87
CA GLN A 86 5.69 -19.80 4.59
C GLN A 86 4.30 -19.61 3.96
N ILE A 87 4.25 -19.69 2.64
CA ILE A 87 3.03 -19.80 1.85
C ILE A 87 3.17 -21.04 0.96
N ARG A 88 2.23 -21.99 1.08
CA ARG A 88 2.20 -23.24 0.30
C ARG A 88 0.84 -23.40 -0.37
N GLY A 89 0.80 -23.28 -1.70
CA GLY A 89 -0.48 -23.22 -2.40
C GLY A 89 -1.30 -22.05 -1.86
N ASP A 90 -2.51 -22.30 -1.40
CA ASP A 90 -3.38 -21.28 -0.78
C ASP A 90 -3.31 -21.23 0.75
N ASN A 91 -2.40 -21.99 1.36
CA ASN A 91 -2.19 -21.96 2.80
C ASN A 91 -1.03 -21.03 3.18
N ILE A 92 -1.13 -20.40 4.33
CA ILE A 92 -0.12 -19.53 4.91
C ILE A 92 0.05 -19.86 6.38
N GLU A 93 1.30 -19.84 6.83
CA GLU A 93 1.67 -19.86 8.24
C GLU A 93 2.47 -18.59 8.53
N TYR A 94 2.12 -17.89 9.61
CA TYR A 94 2.82 -16.68 10.04
C TYR A 94 2.79 -16.51 11.55
N ASN A 95 3.76 -15.75 12.07
CA ASN A 95 3.78 -15.32 13.47
C ASN A 95 3.09 -13.95 13.59
N HIS A 96 2.11 -13.86 14.46
CA HIS A 96 1.46 -12.62 14.86
C HIS A 96 2.05 -12.14 16.19
N PHE A 97 2.71 -10.99 16.16
CA PHE A 97 3.34 -10.36 17.31
C PHE A 97 2.48 -9.21 17.83
N ILE A 98 2.31 -9.15 19.15
CA ILE A 98 1.55 -8.08 19.82
C ILE A 98 2.34 -7.63 21.05
N TYR A 99 2.48 -6.32 21.27
CA TYR A 99 2.77 -5.81 22.61
C TYR A 99 1.47 -5.46 23.32
N VAL A 100 1.28 -5.98 24.53
CA VAL A 100 0.14 -5.65 25.39
C VAL A 100 0.58 -4.67 26.48
N THR A 101 -0.32 -3.77 26.88
CA THR A 101 0.04 -2.68 27.82
C THR A 101 -0.15 -3.05 29.30
N SER A 102 -0.96 -4.07 29.60
CA SER A 102 -1.34 -4.45 30.97
C SER A 102 -1.48 -5.96 31.10
N PRO A 103 -1.05 -6.61 32.21
CA PRO A 103 -0.51 -6.01 33.44
C PRO A 103 0.97 -5.59 33.37
N GLN A 104 1.72 -6.09 32.40
CA GLN A 104 3.11 -5.68 32.11
C GLN A 104 3.28 -5.59 30.59
N ARG A 105 4.23 -4.77 30.13
CA ARG A 105 4.59 -4.64 28.71
C ARG A 105 5.21 -5.94 28.21
N GLN A 106 4.36 -6.88 27.78
CA GLN A 106 4.78 -8.19 27.33
C GLN A 106 4.61 -8.30 25.82
N LYS A 107 5.62 -8.92 25.17
CA LYS A 107 5.54 -9.35 23.78
C LYS A 107 4.86 -10.73 23.76
N ILE A 108 3.74 -10.81 23.06
CA ILE A 108 3.05 -12.06 22.79
C ILE A 108 3.35 -12.45 21.35
N THR A 109 3.66 -13.73 21.13
CA THR A 109 3.83 -14.30 19.79
C THR A 109 2.81 -15.41 19.63
N ILE A 110 1.99 -15.34 18.58
CA ILE A 110 0.95 -16.31 18.28
C ILE A 110 1.23 -16.87 16.89
N THR A 111 1.33 -18.19 16.76
CA THR A 111 1.37 -18.82 15.44
C THR A 111 -0.03 -18.86 14.86
N MET A 112 -0.15 -18.36 13.63
CA MET A 112 -1.39 -18.27 12.88
C MET A 112 -1.29 -19.12 11.63
N ASP A 113 -2.30 -19.95 11.42
CA ASP A 113 -2.52 -20.67 10.17
C ASP A 113 -3.68 -20.02 9.42
N GLY A 114 -3.58 -20.00 8.10
CA GLY A 114 -4.63 -19.46 7.27
C GLY A 114 -4.75 -20.11 5.90
N THR A 115 -5.93 -19.93 5.31
CA THR A 115 -6.20 -20.32 3.93
C THR A 115 -6.78 -19.13 3.17
N PHE A 116 -6.11 -18.75 2.08
CA PHE A 116 -6.60 -17.73 1.16
C PHE A 116 -7.88 -18.19 0.46
N LYS A 117 -8.85 -17.29 0.35
CA LYS A 117 -10.13 -17.50 -0.30
C LYS A 117 -10.37 -16.41 -1.33
N LYS A 118 -11.08 -16.73 -2.41
CA LYS A 118 -11.46 -15.75 -3.41
C LYS A 118 -12.81 -15.12 -3.06
N PRO A 119 -13.03 -13.83 -3.38
CA PRO A 119 -12.03 -12.84 -3.80
C PRO A 119 -11.28 -12.23 -2.61
N ASP A 120 -9.96 -12.06 -2.76
CA ASP A 120 -9.07 -11.25 -1.89
C ASP A 120 -9.27 -11.38 -0.37
N ALA A 121 -9.54 -12.60 0.10
CA ALA A 121 -9.81 -12.91 1.49
C ALA A 121 -8.89 -14.00 2.03
N MET A 122 -8.89 -14.16 3.35
CA MET A 122 -8.18 -15.20 4.07
C MET A 122 -8.95 -15.53 5.34
N VAL A 123 -9.16 -16.83 5.60
CA VAL A 123 -9.61 -17.28 6.92
C VAL A 123 -8.39 -17.70 7.70
N VAL A 124 -8.20 -17.15 8.89
CA VAL A 124 -7.08 -17.47 9.78
C VAL A 124 -7.57 -17.98 11.13
N PHE A 125 -6.75 -18.77 11.80
CA PHE A 125 -6.98 -19.25 13.15
C PHE A 125 -5.65 -19.37 13.90
N ARG A 126 -5.73 -19.30 15.22
CA ARG A 126 -4.56 -19.52 16.07
C ARG A 126 -4.30 -21.02 16.15
N THR A 127 -3.04 -21.44 16.03
CA THR A 127 -2.70 -22.87 16.11
C THR A 127 -2.86 -23.42 17.52
N ASP A 128 -2.75 -22.56 18.54
CA ASP A 128 -2.93 -22.93 19.95
C ASP A 128 -4.41 -23.11 20.35
N THR A 129 -5.35 -22.58 19.56
CA THR A 129 -6.78 -22.56 19.89
C THR A 129 -7.63 -22.68 18.63
N VAL A 130 -8.17 -23.88 18.36
CA VAL A 130 -9.00 -24.16 17.17
C VAL A 130 -10.31 -23.36 17.13
N ARG A 131 -10.72 -22.77 18.26
CA ARG A 131 -12.00 -22.05 18.42
C ARG A 131 -11.99 -20.64 17.84
N ALA A 132 -10.84 -19.96 17.75
CA ALA A 132 -10.78 -18.57 17.33
C ALA A 132 -10.48 -18.47 15.83
N LYS A 133 -11.51 -18.23 15.01
CA LYS A 133 -11.38 -18.05 13.56
C LYS A 133 -11.68 -16.61 13.18
N TYR A 134 -10.87 -16.05 12.30
CA TYR A 134 -11.03 -14.68 11.80
C TYR A 134 -11.05 -14.67 10.28
N LEU A 135 -11.95 -13.89 9.70
CA LEU A 135 -11.99 -13.58 8.29
C LEU A 135 -11.29 -12.25 8.04
N GLN A 136 -10.21 -12.27 7.27
CA GLN A 136 -9.53 -11.08 6.76
C GLN A 136 -9.95 -10.85 5.31
N ARG A 137 -10.41 -9.64 4.97
CA ARG A 137 -10.71 -9.24 3.59
C ARG A 137 -9.92 -8.00 3.22
N LEU A 138 -9.29 -8.03 2.05
CA LEU A 138 -8.62 -6.86 1.50
C LEU A 138 -9.65 -5.85 1.00
N LEU A 139 -9.57 -4.63 1.48
CA LEU A 139 -10.36 -3.50 0.98
C LEU A 139 -9.58 -2.69 -0.05
N HIS A 140 -8.27 -2.54 0.16
CA HIS A 140 -7.39 -1.80 -0.74
C HIS A 140 -5.94 -2.27 -0.59
N HIS A 141 -5.17 -2.26 -1.68
CA HIS A 141 -3.73 -2.53 -1.68
C HIS A 141 -3.02 -1.57 -2.65
N ASP A 142 -2.13 -0.74 -2.11
CA ASP A 142 -1.22 0.09 -2.89
C ASP A 142 0.11 -0.66 -3.07
N LYS A 143 0.36 -1.13 -4.29
CA LYS A 143 1.57 -1.88 -4.64
C LYS A 143 2.86 -1.04 -4.57
N ARG A 144 2.78 0.29 -4.75
CA ARG A 144 3.97 1.16 -4.77
C ARG A 144 4.44 1.50 -3.37
N ARG A 145 3.48 1.73 -2.47
CA ARG A 145 3.73 2.07 -1.06
C ARG A 145 3.62 0.87 -0.12
N HIS A 146 3.29 -0.30 -0.66
CA HIS A 146 3.15 -1.57 0.06
C HIS A 146 2.31 -1.42 1.33
N CYS A 147 1.18 -0.71 1.20
CA CYS A 147 0.18 -0.58 2.25
C CYS A 147 -1.11 -1.27 1.84
N ALA A 148 -1.82 -1.81 2.81
CA ALA A 148 -3.10 -2.46 2.61
C ALA A 148 -4.08 -2.05 3.70
N VAL A 149 -5.36 -1.94 3.33
CA VAL A 149 -6.47 -1.80 4.27
C VAL A 149 -7.20 -3.12 4.31
N ILE A 150 -7.28 -3.72 5.50
CA ILE A 150 -7.82 -5.06 5.72
C ILE A 150 -8.96 -4.97 6.73
N ALA A 151 -10.13 -5.52 6.38
CA ALA A 151 -11.22 -5.75 7.32
C ALA A 151 -11.01 -7.10 8.01
N VAL A 152 -11.17 -7.14 9.33
CA VAL A 152 -11.04 -8.35 10.16
C VAL A 152 -12.37 -8.58 10.87
N ALA A 153 -12.94 -9.78 10.73
CA ALA A 153 -14.17 -10.17 11.41
C ALA A 153 -13.96 -11.48 12.18
N SER A 154 -14.37 -11.50 13.45
CA SER A 154 -14.45 -12.75 14.21
C SER A 154 -15.57 -13.62 13.65
N LEU A 155 -15.25 -14.88 13.34
CA LEU A 155 -16.23 -15.89 12.89
C LEU A 155 -16.83 -16.66 14.07
N SER A 156 -16.31 -16.45 15.29
CA SER A 156 -16.71 -17.21 16.49
C SER A 156 -17.65 -16.42 17.41
N SER A 157 -18.08 -15.21 17.02
CA SER A 157 -18.96 -14.36 17.82
C SER A 157 -20.26 -14.06 17.08
N ASP A 158 -21.41 -14.36 17.69
CA ASP A 158 -22.75 -14.09 17.15
C ASP A 158 -23.02 -12.59 16.90
N HIS A 159 -22.24 -11.71 17.53
CA HIS A 159 -22.30 -10.26 17.35
C HIS A 159 -21.19 -9.68 16.46
N GLY A 160 -20.47 -10.52 15.71
CA GLY A 160 -19.67 -10.16 14.53
C GLY A 160 -18.87 -8.85 14.63
N THR A 161 -18.05 -8.67 15.67
CA THR A 161 -17.22 -7.46 15.77
C THR A 161 -16.27 -7.39 14.57
N LYS A 162 -16.44 -6.35 13.77
CA LYS A 162 -15.64 -6.07 12.58
C LYS A 162 -14.69 -4.93 12.89
N THR A 163 -13.40 -5.19 12.77
CA THR A 163 -12.34 -4.20 12.89
C THR A 163 -11.68 -3.96 11.54
N TYR A 164 -10.90 -2.90 11.46
CA TYR A 164 -10.16 -2.53 10.26
C TYR A 164 -8.73 -2.22 10.66
N ASP A 165 -7.80 -2.71 9.84
CA ASP A 165 -6.37 -2.48 10.00
C ASP A 165 -5.81 -1.84 8.74
N LEU A 166 -4.98 -0.82 8.91
CA LEU A 166 -4.07 -0.33 7.88
C LEU A 166 -2.70 -0.94 8.16
N ARG A 167 -2.27 -1.82 7.28
CA ARG A 167 -1.01 -2.57 7.40
C ARG A 167 0.01 -2.13 6.36
N MET A 168 1.28 -2.24 6.71
CA MET A 168 2.40 -1.82 5.88
C MET A 168 3.58 -2.77 5.99
N TRP A 169 4.21 -3.00 4.86
CA TRP A 169 5.51 -3.64 4.77
C TRP A 169 6.61 -2.86 5.51
N ASN A 170 7.51 -3.58 6.21
CA ASN A 170 8.60 -2.97 7.00
C ASN A 170 9.44 -1.98 6.17
N SER A 171 9.79 -2.34 4.94
CA SER A 171 10.55 -1.46 4.04
C SER A 171 9.85 -0.16 3.67
N SER A 172 8.54 -0.03 3.91
CA SER A 172 7.78 1.17 3.55
C SER A 172 7.29 1.98 4.74
N VAL A 173 7.38 1.44 5.96
CA VAL A 173 6.83 2.10 7.16
C VAL A 173 7.45 3.46 7.46
N HIS A 174 8.75 3.64 7.18
CA HIS A 174 9.45 4.91 7.37
C HIS A 174 8.94 6.04 6.47
N ARG A 175 8.37 5.70 5.30
CA ARG A 175 7.74 6.66 4.38
C ARG A 175 6.29 6.94 4.75
N GLY A 176 5.67 6.08 5.57
CA GLY A 176 4.26 6.12 5.90
C GLY A 176 3.35 5.62 4.76
N PRO A 177 2.05 5.43 5.06
CA PRO A 177 1.09 4.92 4.09
C PRO A 177 0.83 5.91 2.95
N SER A 178 0.28 5.40 1.84
CA SER A 178 -0.20 6.28 0.79
C SER A 178 -1.47 7.01 1.22
N MET A 179 -1.72 8.17 0.59
CA MET A 179 -2.96 8.92 0.80
C MET A 179 -4.19 8.10 0.44
N GLU A 180 -4.06 7.16 -0.51
CA GLU A 180 -5.14 6.25 -0.90
C GLU A 180 -5.50 5.27 0.23
N CYS A 181 -4.49 4.59 0.80
CA CYS A 181 -4.69 3.70 1.96
C CYS A 181 -5.31 4.45 3.13
N LEU A 182 -4.83 5.66 3.43
CA LEU A 182 -5.40 6.49 4.50
C LEU A 182 -6.87 6.86 4.22
N ARG A 183 -7.19 7.26 2.99
CA ARG A 183 -8.56 7.62 2.60
C ARG A 183 -9.50 6.43 2.73
N VAL A 184 -9.11 5.26 2.20
CA VAL A 184 -9.94 4.05 2.32
C VAL A 184 -10.13 3.65 3.79
N PHE A 185 -9.08 3.71 4.61
CA PHE A 185 -9.17 3.38 6.03
C PHE A 185 -10.10 4.33 6.80
N PHE A 186 -9.96 5.65 6.63
CA PHE A 186 -10.81 6.62 7.33
C PHE A 186 -12.23 6.72 6.76
N ASN A 187 -12.46 6.24 5.53
CA ASN A 187 -13.81 6.10 4.97
C ASN A 187 -14.60 4.98 5.63
N VAL A 188 -13.95 3.89 6.05
CA VAL A 188 -14.64 2.77 6.73
C VAL A 188 -14.78 2.97 8.24
N GLU A 189 -13.84 3.67 8.88
CA GLU A 189 -13.94 4.03 10.29
C GLU A 189 -13.10 5.28 10.60
N ARG A 190 -13.77 6.33 11.10
CA ARG A 190 -13.11 7.61 11.44
C ARG A 190 -12.34 7.56 12.75
N ARG A 191 -12.68 6.62 13.65
CA ARG A 191 -12.12 6.52 15.01
C ARG A 191 -10.91 5.59 15.13
N GLY A 192 -10.31 5.18 14.01
CA GLY A 192 -9.06 4.44 14.02
C GLY A 192 -7.92 5.24 14.69
N HIS A 193 -6.94 4.54 15.24
CA HIS A 193 -5.79 5.16 15.89
C HIS A 193 -4.49 4.45 15.49
N ALA A 194 -3.39 5.20 15.57
CA ALA A 194 -2.06 4.66 15.31
C ALA A 194 -1.60 3.78 16.47
N ILE A 195 -1.02 2.63 16.13
CA ILE A 195 -0.45 1.67 17.11
C ILE A 195 1.00 1.30 16.79
N TYR A 196 1.53 1.78 15.66
CA TYR A 196 2.94 1.66 15.32
C TYR A 196 3.70 2.93 15.72
N ASP A 197 4.87 2.72 16.30
CA ASP A 197 5.88 3.74 16.57
C ASP A 197 7.25 3.24 16.09
N ARG A 198 8.22 4.12 15.85
CA ARG A 198 9.57 3.71 15.44
C ARG A 198 10.23 2.78 16.46
N ALA A 199 9.92 2.93 17.75
CA ALA A 199 10.39 2.03 18.81
C ALA A 199 9.95 0.56 18.60
N CYS A 200 8.89 0.30 17.83
CA CYS A 200 8.43 -1.05 17.51
C CYS A 200 9.47 -1.85 16.70
N GLN A 201 10.42 -1.20 16.02
CA GLN A 201 11.47 -1.93 15.28
C GLN A 201 12.36 -2.79 16.18
N ASN A 202 12.46 -2.44 17.47
CA ASN A 202 13.30 -3.15 18.44
C ASN A 202 12.76 -4.53 18.83
N ILE A 203 11.55 -4.89 18.36
CA ILE A 203 10.87 -6.15 18.68
C ILE A 203 11.62 -7.39 18.16
N TYR A 204 12.45 -7.20 17.14
CA TYR A 204 13.30 -8.25 16.60
C TYR A 204 14.70 -8.26 17.22
N GLN A 205 15.06 -7.28 18.05
CA GLN A 205 16.44 -7.04 18.51
C GLN A 205 16.78 -7.64 19.89
N ARG A 206 15.87 -8.34 20.57
CA ARG A 206 16.17 -8.94 21.89
C ARG A 206 16.12 -10.46 21.87
N THR A 207 17.24 -11.05 21.44
CA THR A 207 17.68 -12.41 21.85
C THR A 207 19.17 -12.44 22.21
N SER A 208 19.78 -11.33 22.65
CA SER A 208 21.25 -11.30 22.90
C SER A 208 21.69 -10.61 24.20
N ALA A 209 20.78 -10.05 25.01
CA ALA A 209 21.17 -9.20 26.15
C ALA A 209 20.52 -9.57 27.49
N LEU A 210 20.17 -10.84 27.69
CA LEU A 210 20.03 -11.41 29.04
C LEU A 210 21.04 -12.56 29.14
N ARG A 211 22.32 -12.22 29.31
CA ARG A 211 23.22 -13.15 29.99
C ARG A 211 22.79 -13.12 31.46
N PRO A 212 22.51 -14.27 32.10
CA PRO A 212 22.33 -14.31 33.53
C PRO A 212 23.59 -13.77 34.20
N HIS A 213 23.39 -12.90 35.19
CA HIS A 213 24.44 -12.47 36.11
C HIS A 213 24.94 -13.72 36.83
N VAL A 214 26.03 -14.32 36.33
CA VAL A 214 26.76 -15.34 37.07
C VAL A 214 27.51 -14.60 38.16
N GLU A 215 27.01 -14.75 39.38
CA GLU A 215 27.67 -14.32 40.61
C GLU A 215 28.92 -15.19 40.81
N GLY A 216 30.03 -14.71 40.24
CA GLY A 216 31.35 -15.30 40.35
C GLY A 216 32.16 -14.56 41.41
N LYS A 217 32.26 -15.19 42.57
CA LYS A 217 33.16 -15.01 43.72
C LYS A 217 34.31 -13.99 43.57
N THR A 218 34.37 -13.16 44.59
CA THR A 218 35.46 -12.35 45.14
C THR A 218 36.85 -12.96 44.94
N HIS A 219 37.75 -12.19 44.33
CA HIS A 219 39.16 -12.14 44.70
C HIS A 219 39.66 -10.69 44.58
N GLU A 220 40.29 -10.23 45.65
CA GLU A 220 40.92 -8.91 45.81
C GLU A 220 41.92 -8.61 44.69
N GLY A 221 41.88 -7.39 44.16
CA GLY A 221 42.81 -6.94 43.13
C GLY A 221 42.70 -5.46 42.80
N LYS A 222 43.35 -4.65 43.64
CA LYS A 222 43.89 -3.29 43.42
C LYS A 222 43.28 -2.37 42.34
N VAL A 223 42.77 -1.26 42.87
CA VAL A 223 42.51 0.06 42.27
C VAL A 223 43.58 0.52 41.28
N SER A 224 43.14 1.00 40.12
CA SER A 224 43.82 2.06 39.35
C SER A 224 42.80 2.86 38.55
N ARG A 225 42.76 4.17 38.82
CA ARG A 225 41.97 5.20 38.12
C ARG A 225 42.49 5.36 36.69
N GLY A 226 41.59 5.27 35.72
CA GLY A 226 41.78 5.76 34.35
C GLY A 226 40.55 6.55 33.94
N ASN A 227 40.73 7.85 33.75
CA ASN A 227 39.74 8.75 33.16
C ASN A 227 39.56 8.39 31.69
N ASP A 228 38.33 8.14 31.24
CA ASP A 228 38.01 8.23 29.82
C ASP A 228 36.68 8.96 29.61
N SER A 229 36.82 10.04 28.86
CA SER A 229 35.85 11.05 28.50
C SER A 229 34.84 10.50 27.49
N LEU A 230 33.54 10.61 27.79
CA LEU A 230 32.46 10.41 26.83
C LEU A 230 32.29 11.67 25.97
N PRO A 231 32.26 11.59 24.63
CA PRO A 231 31.88 12.73 23.82
C PRO A 231 30.36 12.91 23.84
N GLU A 232 29.94 14.09 24.27
CA GLU A 232 28.64 14.68 24.00
C GLU A 232 28.39 14.76 22.49
N GLY A 233 27.15 14.50 22.07
CA GLY A 233 26.65 15.05 20.81
C GLY A 233 25.79 14.11 19.99
N TYR A 234 24.54 13.88 20.40
CA TYR A 234 23.42 13.67 19.47
C TYR A 234 22.11 14.17 20.12
N ARG A 235 22.02 15.48 20.36
CA ARG A 235 20.73 16.17 20.41
C ARG A 235 20.33 16.48 18.98
N ASN A 236 19.40 15.71 18.42
CA ASN A 236 18.58 16.16 17.30
C ASN A 236 17.15 15.66 17.54
N GLY A 237 16.35 16.53 18.15
CA GLY A 237 14.90 16.37 18.20
C GLY A 237 14.32 16.50 16.78
N CYS A 238 13.44 15.59 16.42
CA CYS A 238 12.59 15.70 15.23
C CYS A 238 11.12 15.58 15.63
N PRO A 239 10.22 16.20 14.85
CA PRO A 239 8.99 16.78 15.36
C PRO A 239 7.94 15.75 15.76
N ARG A 240 7.31 16.08 16.89
CA ARG A 240 6.11 15.45 17.45
C ARG A 240 4.95 15.68 16.48
N TRP A 241 4.46 14.63 15.83
CA TRP A 241 3.22 14.68 15.03
C TRP A 241 2.01 14.81 15.96
N ASN A 242 1.76 16.03 16.42
CA ASN A 242 0.54 16.39 17.12
C ASN A 242 -0.50 16.91 16.11
N SER A 243 -1.63 16.20 16.05
CA SER A 243 -2.97 16.74 15.83
C SER A 243 -3.18 17.74 14.67
N LEU A 244 -3.41 17.23 13.46
CA LEU A 244 -4.32 17.88 12.51
C LEU A 244 -5.75 17.42 12.82
N GLY A 245 -6.29 18.02 13.88
CA GLY A 245 -7.66 17.84 14.32
C GLY A 245 -8.15 19.16 14.90
N LYS A 246 -8.31 20.19 14.06
CA LYS A 246 -9.07 21.40 14.41
C LYS A 246 -9.89 21.89 13.22
N LYS A 247 -11.21 21.85 13.44
CA LYS A 247 -12.28 22.72 12.94
C LYS A 247 -12.30 23.04 11.44
N ILE A 248 -13.22 22.38 10.73
CA ILE A 248 -14.08 23.06 9.77
C ILE A 248 -15.43 23.18 10.48
N ILE A 249 -15.76 24.40 10.90
CA ILE A 249 -17.12 24.80 11.27
C ILE A 249 -17.76 25.31 9.97
N LEU A 250 -19.00 24.88 9.71
CA LEU A 250 -19.87 25.39 8.64
C LEU A 250 -20.19 26.87 8.86
#